data_AF-A0A938SPG8-F1
#
_entry.id   AF-A0A938SPG8-F1
#
_cell.length_a   1.000
_cell.length_b   1.000
_cell.length_c   1.000
_cell.angle_alpha   90.00
_cell.angle_beta   90.00
_cell.angle_gamma   90.00
#
_symmetry.space_group_name_H-M   'P 1'
#
loop_
_entity.id
_entity.type
_entity.pdbx_description
1 polymer ?
#
loop_
_entity_poly.entity_id
_entity_poly.type
_entity_poly.pdbx_seq_one_letter_code
_entity_poly.pdbx_strand_id
1 'polypeptide(L)'
;MSREKPDVEGGETRIVRDAACTFCGCVCDDIELHVQGHKIVQAKRACVLGTAWFLNHAIEDRPSCLIEGRPASVEEGVERAARILTEARYPLIYGLSDTTTEAQRVAVSIADWVGSCLDTTSSVCHGPSGMAVQGVGEVTSTLGEVR
;
A
#
# COMPACT_ATOMS: atom_id res chain seq x y z
N MET A 1 -32.90 -2.58 -5.51
CA MET A 1 -32.45 -1.19 -5.26
C MET A 1 -31.25 -0.93 -6.13
N SER A 2 -31.53 -0.48 -7.35
CA SER A 2 -30.57 -0.05 -8.37
C SER A 2 -29.74 1.10 -7.83
N ARG A 3 -28.45 0.89 -7.59
CA ARG A 3 -27.52 1.99 -7.33
C ARG A 3 -27.33 2.73 -8.66
N GLU A 4 -27.92 3.92 -8.77
CA GLU A 4 -27.63 4.86 -9.86
C GLU A 4 -26.12 5.10 -9.90
N LYS A 5 -25.54 4.94 -11.10
CA LYS A 5 -24.17 5.36 -11.36
C LYS A 5 -24.19 6.89 -11.38
N PRO A 6 -23.37 7.59 -10.58
CA PRO A 6 -23.26 9.03 -10.71
C PRO A 6 -22.80 9.33 -12.14
N ASP A 7 -23.57 10.19 -12.83
CA ASP A 7 -23.25 10.69 -14.16
C ASP A 7 -21.84 11.29 -14.12
N VAL A 8 -20.95 10.70 -14.92
CA VAL A 8 -19.59 11.23 -15.06
C VAL A 8 -19.67 12.36 -16.06
N GLU A 9 -19.84 13.59 -15.55
CA GLU A 9 -19.79 14.81 -16.33
C GLU A 9 -18.43 14.91 -17.06
N GLY A 10 -18.45 14.66 -18.37
CA GLY A 10 -17.72 15.41 -19.41
C GLY A 10 -16.23 15.76 -19.23
N GLY A 11 -15.47 15.10 -18.36
CA GLY A 11 -14.05 15.38 -18.18
C GLY A 11 -13.19 14.82 -19.31
N GLU A 12 -12.17 15.58 -19.74
CA GLU A 12 -11.13 15.09 -20.65
C GLU A 12 -10.50 13.81 -20.09
N THR A 13 -10.48 12.74 -20.90
CA THR A 13 -9.91 11.46 -20.47
C THR A 13 -8.40 11.48 -20.65
N ARG A 14 -7.66 11.44 -19.54
CA ARG A 14 -6.21 11.28 -19.53
C ARG A 14 -5.87 9.79 -19.56
N ILE A 15 -4.97 9.39 -20.45
CA ILE A 15 -4.44 8.02 -20.51
C ILE A 15 -3.06 8.00 -19.84
N VAL A 16 -2.89 7.15 -18.84
CA VAL A 16 -1.61 6.82 -18.21
C VAL A 16 -1.20 5.43 -18.72
N ARG A 17 -0.05 5.36 -19.39
CA ARG A 17 0.54 4.11 -19.86
C ARG A 17 1.60 3.62 -18.88
N ASP A 18 1.93 2.34 -18.96
CA ASP A 18 3.02 1.70 -18.22
C ASP A 18 2.92 1.93 -16.71
N ALA A 19 1.69 1.86 -16.18
CA ALA A 19 1.43 1.99 -14.77
C ALA A 19 1.76 0.67 -14.06
N ALA A 20 2.49 0.76 -12.93
CA ALA A 20 2.76 -0.38 -12.07
C ALA A 20 1.53 -0.75 -11.22
N CYS A 21 1.14 -2.02 -11.26
CA CYS A 21 0.13 -2.61 -10.39
C CYS A 21 0.76 -3.03 -9.07
N THR A 22 0.39 -2.35 -7.98
CA THR A 22 0.95 -2.60 -6.63
C THR A 22 0.14 -3.60 -5.81
N PHE A 23 -0.78 -4.37 -6.41
CA PHE A 23 -1.64 -5.26 -5.64
C PHE A 23 -0.93 -6.53 -5.12
N CYS A 24 -0.15 -7.21 -5.98
CA CYS A 24 0.55 -8.43 -5.61
C CYS A 24 2.03 -8.37 -6.00
N GLY A 25 2.80 -9.39 -5.58
CA GLY A 25 4.24 -9.47 -5.84
C GLY A 25 4.65 -9.65 -7.31
N CYS A 26 3.70 -9.75 -8.27
CA CYS A 26 4.04 -9.77 -9.70
C CYS A 26 4.43 -8.39 -10.23
N VAL A 27 3.88 -7.32 -9.63
CA VAL A 27 4.18 -5.93 -9.98
C VAL A 27 4.11 -5.65 -11.49
N CYS A 28 3.02 -6.09 -12.15
CA CYS A 28 2.83 -5.86 -13.59
C CYS A 28 2.94 -4.36 -13.89
N ASP A 29 3.82 -3.98 -14.81
CA ASP A 29 4.20 -2.59 -15.12
C ASP A 29 3.67 -2.10 -16.47
N ASP A 30 2.84 -2.89 -17.13
CA ASP A 30 2.29 -2.60 -18.45
C ASP A 30 0.84 -2.10 -18.38
N ILE A 31 0.32 -1.65 -17.24
CA ILE A 31 -1.11 -1.31 -17.11
C ILE A 31 -1.42 0.03 -17.80
N GLU A 32 -2.52 0.08 -18.55
CA GLU A 32 -3.05 1.33 -19.12
C GLU A 32 -4.28 1.77 -18.34
N LEU A 33 -4.18 2.93 -17.69
CA LEU A 33 -5.24 3.53 -16.88
C LEU A 33 -5.88 4.70 -17.62
N HIS A 34 -7.21 4.73 -17.63
CA HIS A 34 -7.98 5.85 -18.15
C HIS A 34 -8.52 6.62 -16.95
N VAL A 35 -8.21 7.91 -16.89
CA VAL A 35 -8.49 8.77 -15.74
C VAL A 35 -9.35 9.94 -16.19
N GLN A 36 -10.43 10.19 -15.46
CA GLN A 36 -11.31 11.35 -15.64
C GLN A 36 -11.35 12.13 -14.33
N GLY A 37 -10.86 13.38 -14.36
CA GLY A 37 -10.64 14.16 -13.14
C GLY A 37 -9.71 13.44 -12.16
N HIS A 38 -10.24 13.08 -10.99
CA HIS A 38 -9.52 12.35 -9.93
C HIS A 38 -9.87 10.85 -9.85
N LYS A 39 -10.58 10.31 -10.85
CA LYS A 39 -11.08 8.94 -10.83
C LYS A 39 -10.49 8.09 -11.95
N ILE A 40 -10.00 6.91 -11.59
CA ILE A 40 -9.66 5.87 -12.57
C ILE A 40 -10.97 5.21 -13.02
N VAL A 41 -11.28 5.30 -14.31
CA VAL A 41 -12.53 4.78 -14.90
C VAL A 41 -12.33 3.47 -15.67
N GLN A 42 -11.11 3.17 -16.09
CA GLN A 42 -10.75 1.93 -16.77
C GLN A 42 -9.31 1.54 -16.47
N ALA A 43 -9.06 0.23 -16.30
CA ALA A 43 -7.73 -0.36 -16.25
C ALA A 43 -7.64 -1.48 -17.29
N LYS A 44 -6.80 -1.33 -18.31
CA LYS A 44 -6.55 -2.36 -19.32
C LYS A 44 -5.29 -3.15 -18.98
N ARG A 45 -5.28 -4.43 -19.37
CA ARG A 45 -4.22 -5.43 -19.09
C ARG A 45 -4.07 -5.81 -17.61
N ALA A 46 -4.85 -5.20 -16.71
CA ALA A 46 -4.94 -5.62 -15.32
C ALA A 46 -5.68 -6.96 -15.19
N CYS A 47 -5.18 -7.86 -14.34
CA CYS A 47 -5.92 -9.07 -13.94
C CYS A 47 -7.12 -8.70 -13.05
N VAL A 48 -7.89 -9.70 -12.58
CA VAL A 48 -9.05 -9.46 -11.71
C VAL A 48 -8.69 -8.71 -10.43
N LEU A 49 -7.51 -8.99 -9.86
CA LEU A 49 -7.03 -8.35 -8.64
C LEU A 49 -6.61 -6.90 -8.90
N GLY A 50 -5.84 -6.65 -9.95
CA GLY A 50 -5.44 -5.29 -10.34
C GLY A 50 -6.63 -4.43 -10.76
N THR A 51 -7.63 -5.00 -11.43
CA THR A 51 -8.86 -4.30 -11.78
C THR A 51 -9.63 -3.89 -10.53
N ALA A 52 -9.75 -4.79 -9.55
CA ALA A 52 -10.39 -4.48 -8.28
C ALA A 52 -9.62 -3.40 -7.50
N TRP A 53 -8.28 -3.46 -7.50
CA TRP A 53 -7.42 -2.44 -6.93
C TRP A 53 -7.69 -1.06 -7.55
N PHE A 54 -7.49 -0.91 -8.86
CA PHE A 54 -7.58 0.40 -9.51
C PHE A 54 -8.99 1.01 -9.52
N LEU A 55 -10.04 0.20 -9.62
CA LEU A 55 -11.41 0.71 -9.85
C LEU A 55 -12.25 0.87 -8.58
N ASN A 56 -11.88 0.23 -7.46
CA ASN A 56 -12.68 0.26 -6.24
C ASN A 56 -12.18 1.23 -5.16
N HIS A 57 -11.11 1.98 -5.42
CA HIS A 57 -10.75 3.10 -4.55
C HIS A 57 -11.73 4.24 -4.75
N ALA A 58 -12.47 4.57 -3.68
CA ALA A 58 -13.30 5.76 -3.61
C ALA A 58 -12.64 6.78 -2.68
N ILE A 59 -12.72 8.06 -3.05
CA ILE A 59 -12.47 9.14 -2.12
C ILE A 59 -13.67 9.15 -1.17
N GLU A 60 -13.48 8.61 0.03
CA GLU A 60 -14.50 8.62 1.08
C GLU A 60 -14.51 9.98 1.79
N ASP A 61 -15.68 10.45 2.22
CA ASP A 61 -15.84 11.67 3.03
C ASP A 61 -15.48 11.43 4.52
N ARG A 62 -14.51 10.53 4.77
CA ARG A 62 -14.06 10.22 6.13
C ARG A 62 -12.91 11.17 6.51
N PRO A 63 -12.84 11.61 7.79
CA PRO A 63 -11.69 12.35 8.28
C PRO A 63 -10.40 11.59 8.00
N SER A 64 -9.36 12.29 7.53
CA SER A 64 -8.05 11.69 7.27
C SER A 64 -7.35 11.21 8.55
N CYS A 65 -7.78 11.69 9.72
CA CYS A 65 -7.27 11.26 11.01
C CYS A 65 -8.39 11.18 12.05
N LEU A 66 -8.29 10.20 12.94
CA LEU A 66 -9.13 10.06 14.13
C LEU A 66 -8.24 9.89 15.36
N ILE A 67 -8.51 10.65 16.42
CA ILE A 67 -7.93 10.44 17.76
C ILE A 67 -9.05 9.96 18.67
N GLU A 68 -8.92 8.76 19.21
CA GLU A 68 -9.92 8.14 20.09
C GLU A 68 -11.34 8.13 19.47
N GLY A 69 -11.39 7.88 18.15
CA GLY A 69 -12.63 7.81 17.37
C GLY A 69 -13.24 9.17 16.99
N ARG A 70 -12.58 10.29 17.31
CA ARG A 70 -13.05 11.63 16.95
C ARG A 70 -12.20 12.25 15.82
N PRO A 71 -12.81 12.99 14.88
CA PRO A 71 -12.08 13.72 13.85
C PRO A 71 -10.98 14.62 14.45
N ALA A 72 -9.79 14.56 13.86
CA ALA A 72 -8.64 15.39 14.21
C ALA A 72 -7.88 15.80 12.94
N SER A 73 -7.01 16.80 13.06
CA SER A 73 -6.05 17.12 12.00
C SER A 73 -4.97 16.03 11.87
N VAL A 74 -4.33 15.96 10.71
CA VAL A 74 -3.20 15.03 10.48
C VAL A 74 -2.04 15.39 11.41
N GLU A 75 -1.80 16.68 11.62
CA GLU A 75 -0.75 17.20 12.49
C GLU A 75 -0.94 16.77 13.95
N GLU A 76 -2.16 16.89 14.48
CA GLU A 76 -2.51 16.39 15.82
C GLU A 76 -2.34 14.86 15.91
N GLY A 77 -2.70 14.14 14.85
CA GLY A 77 -2.53 12.70 14.76
C GLY A 77 -1.07 12.26 14.81
N VAL A 78 -0.21 12.93 14.03
CA VAL A 78 1.24 12.68 14.01
C VAL A 78 1.86 12.96 15.38
N GLU A 79 1.51 14.08 16.00
CA GLU A 79 1.99 14.45 17.33
C GLU A 79 1.54 13.43 18.39
N ARG A 80 0.29 12.96 18.33
CA ARG A 80 -0.22 11.93 19.23
C ARG A 80 0.52 10.59 19.02
N ALA A 81 0.73 10.19 17.77
CA ALA A 81 1.45 8.96 17.43
C ALA A 81 2.91 9.01 17.92
N ALA A 82 3.59 10.15 17.74
CA ALA A 82 4.95 10.35 18.23
C ALA A 82 5.04 10.13 19.75
N ARG A 83 4.15 10.75 20.54
CA ARG A 83 4.10 10.55 22.00
C ARG A 83 3.90 9.09 22.39
N ILE A 84 2.95 8.40 21.72
CA ILE A 84 2.70 6.98 21.97
C ILE A 84 3.97 6.16 21.76
N LEU A 85 4.68 6.40 20.64
CA LEU A 85 5.91 5.67 20.31
C LEU A 85 7.04 5.97 21.29
N THR A 86 7.24 7.25 21.67
CA THR A 86 8.35 7.65 22.56
C THR A 86 8.13 7.29 24.03
N GLU A 87 6.87 7.20 24.47
CA GLU A 87 6.52 6.84 25.86
C GLU A 87 6.33 5.32 26.05
N ALA A 88 6.20 4.57 24.96
CA ALA A 88 6.02 3.12 25.01
C ALA A 88 7.27 2.42 25.56
N ARG A 89 7.07 1.42 26.41
CA ARG A 89 8.17 0.58 26.92
C ARG A 89 8.66 -0.47 25.91
N TYR A 90 7.80 -0.89 25.00
CA TYR A 90 8.11 -1.91 23.99
C TYR A 90 7.28 -1.69 22.72
N PRO A 91 7.55 -0.63 21.96
CA PRO A 91 6.80 -0.32 20.75
C PRO A 91 7.05 -1.35 19.64
N LEU A 92 6.03 -1.61 18.83
CA LEU A 92 6.09 -2.44 17.63
C LEU A 92 5.64 -1.63 16.41
N ILE A 93 6.47 -1.60 15.37
CA ILE A 93 6.12 -1.15 14.03
C ILE A 93 5.91 -2.39 13.16
N TYR A 94 4.68 -2.61 12.70
CA TYR A 94 4.30 -3.81 11.94
C TYR A 94 3.60 -3.44 10.63
N GLY A 95 3.79 -4.28 9.60
CA GLY A 95 3.07 -4.21 8.32
C GLY A 95 4.01 -3.92 7.16
N LEU A 96 4.01 -2.67 6.68
CA LEU A 96 4.94 -2.11 5.69
C LEU A 96 4.97 -2.75 4.28
N SER A 97 4.30 -3.88 4.05
CA SER A 97 4.37 -4.60 2.77
C SER A 97 3.62 -3.93 1.61
N ASP A 98 2.72 -2.99 1.91
CA ASP A 98 1.94 -2.23 0.92
C ASP A 98 2.22 -0.73 1.05
N THR A 99 3.51 -0.37 1.04
CA THR A 99 3.99 1.02 1.01
C THR A 99 5.29 1.09 0.22
N THR A 100 5.76 2.30 -0.06
CA THR A 100 6.99 2.48 -0.85
C THR A 100 8.25 2.24 -0.01
N THR A 101 9.37 1.93 -0.68
CA THR A 101 10.66 1.74 0.00
C THR A 101 11.12 3.02 0.72
N GLU A 102 10.78 4.20 0.21
CA GLU A 102 11.07 5.48 0.89
C GLU A 102 10.37 5.55 2.25
N ALA A 103 9.08 5.18 2.31
CA ALA A 103 8.32 5.13 3.55
C ALA A 103 8.87 4.07 4.51
N GLN A 104 9.24 2.88 3.99
CA GLN A 104 9.88 1.83 4.80
C GLN A 104 11.20 2.30 5.43
N ARG A 105 12.04 3.04 4.70
CA ARG A 105 13.30 3.58 5.24
C ARG A 105 13.06 4.58 6.37
N VAL A 106 12.02 5.40 6.26
CA VAL A 106 11.62 6.31 7.34
C VAL A 106 11.11 5.51 8.54
N ALA A 107 10.29 4.48 8.33
CA ALA A 107 9.81 3.61 9.40
C ALA A 107 10.95 2.90 10.15
N VAL A 108 11.98 2.42 9.45
CA VAL A 108 13.20 1.86 10.05
C VAL A 108 13.92 2.91 10.90
N SER A 109 14.03 4.14 10.40
CA SER A 109 14.67 5.24 11.14
C SER A 109 13.89 5.58 12.42
N ILE A 110 12.57 5.61 12.35
CA ILE A 110 11.72 5.82 13.54
C ILE A 110 11.89 4.66 14.53
N ALA A 111 11.91 3.41 14.05
CA ALA A 111 12.09 2.23 14.89
C ALA A 111 13.39 2.30 15.69
N ASP A 112 14.49 2.67 15.03
CA ASP A 112 15.81 2.84 15.64
C ASP A 112 15.77 3.93 16.73
N TRP A 113 15.16 5.08 16.44
CA TRP A 113 15.06 6.21 17.38
C TRP A 113 14.28 5.89 18.65
N VAL A 114 13.20 5.13 18.54
CA VAL A 114 12.30 4.83 19.68
C VAL A 114 12.57 3.46 20.31
N GLY A 115 13.60 2.73 19.85
CA GLY A 115 13.92 1.39 20.35
C GLY A 115 12.82 0.36 20.09
N SER A 116 12.13 0.47 18.95
CA SER A 116 11.01 -0.40 18.57
C SER A 116 11.47 -1.71 17.94
N CYS A 117 10.69 -2.77 18.14
CA CYS A 117 10.72 -3.90 17.22
C CYS A 117 10.06 -3.51 15.89
N LEU A 118 10.71 -3.82 14.77
CA LEU A 118 10.14 -3.68 13.44
C LEU A 118 9.91 -5.06 12.83
N ASP A 119 8.69 -5.31 12.36
CA ASP A 119 8.32 -6.53 11.67
C ASP A 119 7.43 -6.22 10.44
N THR A 120 7.33 -7.14 9.50
CA THR A 120 6.54 -6.98 8.28
C THR A 120 5.53 -8.11 8.14
N THR A 121 4.61 -8.02 7.19
CA THR A 121 3.68 -9.14 6.95
C THR A 121 4.36 -10.43 6.48
N SER A 122 5.68 -10.40 6.21
CA SER A 122 6.47 -11.60 5.95
C SER A 122 6.37 -12.61 7.10
N SER A 123 6.33 -12.17 8.37
CA SER A 123 6.29 -13.08 9.52
C SER A 123 5.09 -14.04 9.52
N VAL A 124 4.00 -13.68 8.85
CA VAL A 124 2.79 -14.51 8.66
C VAL A 124 2.61 -15.00 7.22
N CYS A 125 3.59 -14.77 6.34
CA CYS A 125 3.55 -15.12 4.93
C CYS A 125 4.78 -15.94 4.54
N HIS A 126 5.85 -15.30 4.05
CA HIS A 126 7.06 -15.98 3.57
C HIS A 126 8.20 -16.02 4.60
N GLY A 127 7.91 -15.72 5.88
CA GLY A 127 8.87 -15.77 6.98
C GLY A 127 9.57 -17.13 7.12
N PRO A 128 8.83 -18.27 7.10
CA PRO A 128 9.45 -19.59 7.07
C PRO A 128 10.39 -19.81 5.88
N SER A 129 10.01 -19.31 4.69
CA SER A 129 10.87 -19.36 3.51
C SER A 129 12.15 -18.53 3.71
N GLY A 130 12.05 -17.34 4.28
CA GLY A 130 13.21 -16.51 4.61
C GLY A 130 14.20 -17.21 5.55
N MET A 131 13.71 -17.90 6.59
CA MET A 131 14.56 -18.70 7.47
C MET A 131 15.22 -19.87 6.72
N ALA A 132 14.50 -20.52 5.80
CA ALA A 132 15.07 -21.58 4.98
C ALA A 132 16.20 -21.04 4.07
N VAL A 133 15.98 -19.91 3.41
CA VAL A 133 17.01 -19.27 2.56
C VAL A 133 18.27 -18.91 3.35
N GLN A 134 18.13 -18.43 4.60
CA GLN A 134 19.28 -18.18 5.48
C GLN A 134 20.05 -19.46 5.84
N GLY A 135 19.37 -20.60 5.94
CA GLY A 135 19.97 -21.87 6.33
C GLY A 135 20.60 -22.64 5.17
N VAL A 136 19.96 -22.64 3.99
CA VAL A 136 20.33 -23.50 2.86
C VAL A 136 20.46 -22.80 1.52
N GLY A 137 20.24 -21.48 1.47
CA GLY A 137 20.22 -20.70 0.22
C GLY A 137 18.91 -20.82 -0.55
N GLU A 138 18.87 -20.20 -1.73
CA GLU A 138 17.71 -20.19 -2.62
C GLU A 138 18.14 -20.50 -4.07
N VAL A 139 17.43 -21.43 -4.72
CA VAL A 139 17.53 -21.61 -6.17
C VAL A 139 16.34 -20.89 -6.80
N THR A 140 16.62 -19.83 -7.55
CA THR A 140 15.59 -18.95 -8.11
C THR A 140 15.87 -18.60 -9.56
N SER A 141 14.88 -18.02 -10.23
CA SER A 141 14.98 -17.50 -11.60
C SER A 141 14.02 -16.32 -11.77
N THR A 142 14.27 -15.45 -12.75
CA THR A 142 13.35 -14.34 -13.03
C THR A 142 12.15 -14.82 -13.84
N LEU A 143 11.04 -14.08 -13.84
CA LEU A 143 9.87 -14.38 -14.68
C LEU A 143 10.21 -14.46 -16.18
N GLY A 144 11.28 -13.79 -16.63
CA GLY A 144 11.74 -13.85 -18.01
C GLY A 144 12.39 -15.18 -18.40
N GLU A 145 12.97 -15.92 -17.44
CA GLU A 145 13.67 -17.20 -17.64
C GLU A 145 12.72 -18.41 -17.63
N VAL A 146 11.55 -18.30 -16.99
CA VAL A 146 10.58 -19.41 -16.80
C VAL A 146 9.73 -19.71 -18.04
N ARG A 147 9.81 -18.87 -19.08
CA ARG A 147 8.92 -18.88 -20.26
C ARG A 147 8.85 -20.21 -21.01
#